data_AF-A0A661AVA7-F1
#
_entry.id   AF-A0A661AVA7-F1
#
_cell.length_a   1.000
_cell.length_b   1.000
_cell.length_c   1.000
_cell.angle_alpha   90.00
_cell.angle_beta   90.00
_cell.angle_gamma   90.00
#
_symmetry.space_group_name_H-M   'P 1'
#
loop_
_entity.id
_entity.type
_entity.pdbx_description
1 polymer ?
#
loop_
_entity_poly.entity_id
_entity_poly.type
_entity_poly.pdbx_seq_one_letter_code
_entity_poly.pdbx_strand_id
1 'polypeptide(L)'
;MDNENTYEDIHGELLTYRDENRAAKSKKFFQAEKGGYGEGDKFLGIQVPVLRKVARKYKRISLDEAEKLLQSEYHEERLLAVFILADIFKKSDGETQEKIFNLY
;
A
#
# COMPACT_ATOMS: atom_id res chain seq x y z
N MET A 1 -8.31 -19.82 14.99
CA MET A 1 -9.01 -18.63 14.49
C MET A 1 -8.01 -17.93 13.62
N ASP A 2 -8.13 -18.10 12.31
CA ASP A 2 -7.32 -17.33 11.36
C ASP A 2 -7.74 -15.87 11.55
N ASN A 3 -6.87 -15.05 12.15
CA ASN A 3 -7.11 -13.62 12.20
C ASN A 3 -7.08 -13.14 10.74
N GLU A 4 -8.25 -12.82 10.22
CA GLU A 4 -8.41 -12.14 8.95
C GLU A 4 -7.78 -10.75 9.13
N ASN A 5 -6.62 -10.54 8.51
CA ASN A 5 -5.93 -9.26 8.64
C ASN A 5 -6.70 -8.22 7.85
N THR A 6 -7.08 -7.14 8.52
CA THR A 6 -7.88 -6.05 7.94
C THR A 6 -7.00 -4.90 7.45
N TYR A 7 -7.56 -4.04 6.60
CA TYR A 7 -6.98 -2.75 6.23
C TYR A 7 -6.62 -1.95 7.49
N GLU A 8 -7.47 -1.95 8.51
CA GLU A 8 -7.28 -1.20 9.75
C GLU A 8 -6.06 -1.69 10.54
N ASP A 9 -5.83 -3.01 10.59
CA ASP A 9 -4.64 -3.59 11.23
C ASP A 9 -3.35 -3.13 10.53
N ILE A 10 -3.37 -3.14 9.19
CA ILE A 10 -2.22 -2.75 8.36
C ILE A 10 -1.95 -1.26 8.47
N HIS A 11 -3.00 -0.44 8.36
CA HIS A 11 -2.93 1.01 8.54
C HIS A 11 -2.33 1.34 9.91
N GLY A 12 -2.86 0.74 10.97
CA GLY A 12 -2.36 0.90 12.33
C GLY A 12 -0.88 0.55 12.47
N GLU A 13 -0.43 -0.56 11.86
CA GLU A 13 0.99 -0.93 11.85
C GLU A 13 1.85 0.08 11.07
N LEU A 14 1.42 0.52 9.89
CA LEU A 14 2.17 1.49 9.08
C LEU A 14 2.36 2.82 9.82
N LEU A 15 1.37 3.27 10.60
CA LEU A 15 1.51 4.47 11.42
C LEU A 15 2.65 4.35 12.46
N THR A 16 3.01 3.15 12.90
CA THR A 16 4.16 2.94 13.81
C THR A 16 5.51 3.18 13.14
N TYR A 17 5.57 3.13 11.81
CA TYR A 17 6.78 3.35 11.01
C TYR A 17 6.86 4.75 10.39
N ARG A 18 5.88 5.62 10.66
CA ARG A 18 5.79 6.94 10.04
C ARG A 18 7.00 7.81 10.38
N ASP A 19 7.43 8.60 9.40
CA ASP A 19 8.49 9.60 9.55
C ASP A 19 8.08 10.87 8.83
N GLU A 20 7.70 11.89 9.60
CA GLU A 20 7.19 13.17 9.10
C GLU A 20 8.26 13.95 8.29
N ASN A 21 9.54 13.83 8.67
CA ASN A 21 10.62 14.50 7.95
C ASN A 21 10.80 13.87 6.57
N ARG A 22 10.69 12.55 6.47
CA ARG A 22 10.72 11.85 5.18
C ARG A 22 9.46 12.11 4.37
N ALA A 23 8.29 12.09 5.00
CA ALA A 23 7.02 12.42 4.35
C ALA A 23 7.07 13.80 3.69
N ALA A 24 7.58 14.82 4.39
CA ALA A 24 7.73 16.17 3.85
C ALA A 24 8.70 16.22 2.64
N LYS A 25 9.79 15.44 2.68
CA LYS A 25 10.73 15.33 1.55
C LYS A 25 10.08 14.64 0.35
N SER A 26 9.35 13.54 0.58
CA SER A 26 8.61 12.84 -0.46
C SER A 26 7.57 13.75 -1.10
N LYS A 27 6.75 14.45 -0.30
CA LYS A 27 5.74 15.39 -0.80
C LYS A 27 6.33 16.42 -1.77
N LYS A 28 7.49 16.99 -1.43
CA LYS A 28 8.22 17.94 -2.30
C LYS A 28 8.73 17.27 -3.58
N PHE A 29 9.35 16.10 -3.46
CA PHE A 29 9.87 15.35 -4.62
C PHE A 29 8.76 15.00 -5.62
N PHE A 30 7.61 14.55 -5.12
CA PHE A 30 6.44 14.19 -5.91
C PHE A 30 5.58 15.38 -6.37
N GLN A 31 5.98 16.61 -6.03
CA GLN A 31 5.19 17.82 -6.28
C GLN A 31 3.73 17.67 -5.83
N ALA A 32 3.53 17.08 -4.64
CA ALA A 32 2.21 16.80 -4.08
C ALA A 32 1.60 18.02 -3.36
N GLU A 33 1.79 19.18 -3.97
CA GLU A 33 1.24 20.47 -3.55
C GLU A 33 0.35 21.01 -4.68
N LYS A 34 -0.46 22.03 -4.37
CA LYS A 34 -1.42 22.58 -5.32
C LYS A 34 -0.75 22.98 -6.63
N GLY A 35 -1.29 22.51 -7.75
CA GLY A 35 -0.79 22.75 -9.11
C GLY A 35 0.36 21.83 -9.55
N GLY A 36 0.78 20.88 -8.71
CA GLY A 36 1.77 19.87 -9.07
C GLY A 36 1.12 18.55 -9.53
N TYR A 37 1.90 17.69 -10.17
CA TYR A 37 1.39 16.43 -10.74
C TYR A 37 0.95 15.40 -9.69
N GLY A 38 1.43 15.53 -8.45
CA GLY A 38 1.04 14.70 -7.32
C GLY A 38 0.02 15.39 -6.41
N GLU A 39 -0.64 16.47 -6.84
CA GLU A 39 -1.57 17.21 -5.99
C GLU A 39 -2.59 16.27 -5.32
N GLY A 40 -2.68 16.34 -3.98
CA GLY A 40 -3.56 15.50 -3.18
C GLY A 40 -2.89 14.27 -2.56
N ASP A 41 -1.71 13.85 -3.04
CA ASP A 41 -1.00 12.70 -2.45
C ASP A 41 -0.52 12.98 -1.02
N LYS A 42 -0.77 12.03 -0.13
CA LYS A 42 -0.23 12.01 1.23
C LYS A 42 0.87 10.97 1.36
N PHE A 43 1.81 11.24 2.26
CA PHE A 43 2.97 10.37 2.51
C PHE A 43 3.13 10.12 4.01
N LEU A 44 3.41 8.87 4.37
CA LEU A 44 3.79 8.45 5.72
C LEU A 44 5.31 8.50 5.94
N GLY A 45 6.11 8.61 4.87
CA GLY A 45 7.58 8.68 4.94
C GLY A 45 8.26 7.33 5.13
N ILE A 46 7.56 6.22 4.92
CA ILE A 46 8.06 4.87 5.22
C ILE A 46 9.02 4.40 4.12
N GLN A 47 10.11 3.75 4.50
CA GLN A 47 11.09 3.25 3.54
C GLN A 47 10.58 1.98 2.83
N VAL A 48 10.90 1.86 1.54
CA VAL A 48 10.56 0.66 0.74
C VAL A 48 11.00 -0.66 1.39
N PRO A 49 12.20 -0.79 2.01
CA PRO A 49 12.57 -2.03 2.70
C PRO A 49 11.63 -2.40 3.87
N VAL A 50 11.06 -1.40 4.56
CA VAL A 50 10.05 -1.62 5.62
C VAL A 50 8.74 -2.07 5.00
N LEU A 51 8.25 -1.39 3.96
CA LEU A 51 7.03 -1.80 3.24
C LEU A 51 7.13 -3.24 2.71
N ARG A 52 8.29 -3.64 2.18
CA ARG A 52 8.50 -5.04 1.75
C ARG A 52 8.46 -6.04 2.91
N LYS A 53 8.85 -5.64 4.13
CA LYS A 53 8.71 -6.50 5.32
C LYS A 53 7.24 -6.63 5.72
N VAL A 54 6.51 -5.52 5.77
CA VAL A 54 5.07 -5.49 6.07
C VAL A 54 4.29 -6.31 5.03
N ALA A 55 4.57 -6.15 3.73
CA ALA A 55 3.92 -6.93 2.66
C ALA A 55 4.06 -8.44 2.87
N ARG A 56 5.24 -8.90 3.32
CA ARG A 56 5.47 -10.33 3.60
C ARG A 56 4.70 -10.83 4.82
N LYS A 57 4.50 -9.97 5.83
CA LYS A 57 3.68 -10.27 7.01
C LYS A 57 2.21 -10.43 6.61
N TYR A 58 1.72 -9.55 5.75
CA TYR A 58 0.33 -9.45 5.31
C TYR A 58 0.03 -10.11 3.96
N LYS A 59 0.87 -11.04 3.50
CA LYS A 59 0.72 -11.71 2.19
C LYS A 59 -0.55 -12.58 2.03
N ARG A 60 -1.37 -12.71 3.07
CA ARG A 60 -2.59 -13.52 3.11
C ARG A 60 -3.87 -12.68 3.28
N ILE A 61 -3.80 -11.35 3.10
CA ILE A 61 -5.01 -10.53 3.15
C ILE A 61 -5.92 -10.87 1.96
N SER A 62 -7.21 -10.59 2.09
CA SER A 62 -8.15 -10.74 0.98
C SER A 62 -7.88 -9.69 -0.10
N LEU A 63 -8.37 -9.96 -1.32
CA LEU A 63 -8.29 -8.98 -2.41
C LEU A 63 -9.06 -7.70 -2.06
N ASP A 64 -10.19 -7.81 -1.37
CA ASP A 64 -11.00 -6.66 -0.94
C ASP A 64 -10.22 -5.74 0.02
N GLU A 65 -9.47 -6.32 0.98
CA GLU A 65 -8.62 -5.51 1.88
C GLU A 65 -7.42 -4.92 1.13
N ALA A 66 -6.88 -5.62 0.14
CA ALA A 66 -5.81 -5.09 -0.72
C ALA A 66 -6.31 -3.95 -1.61
N GLU A 67 -7.55 -4.02 -2.09
CA GLU A 67 -8.20 -2.95 -2.85
C GLU A 67 -8.40 -1.71 -1.98
N LYS A 68 -8.82 -1.85 -0.71
CA LYS A 68 -8.88 -0.70 0.22
C LYS A 68 -7.54 0.00 0.36
N LEU A 69 -6.43 -0.75 0.45
CA LEU A 69 -5.08 -0.17 0.46
C LEU A 69 -4.75 0.56 -0.86
N LEU A 70 -5.17 0.03 -2.01
CA LEU A 70 -4.99 0.71 -3.32
C LEU A 70 -5.75 2.04 -3.40
N GLN A 71 -6.90 2.15 -2.74
CA GLN A 71 -7.72 3.37 -2.70
C GLN A 71 -7.29 4.36 -1.61
N SER A 72 -6.23 4.06 -0.86
CA SER A 72 -5.73 4.94 0.21
C SER A 72 -5.19 6.26 -0.32
N GLU A 73 -5.41 7.33 0.43
CA GLU A 73 -4.78 8.63 0.22
C GLU A 73 -3.26 8.61 0.46
N TYR A 74 -2.76 7.63 1.23
CA TYR A 74 -1.34 7.48 1.53
C TYR A 74 -0.60 6.67 0.46
N HIS A 75 0.44 7.26 -0.09
CA HIS A 75 1.28 6.64 -1.12
C HIS A 75 1.89 5.30 -0.67
N GLU A 76 2.34 5.21 0.58
CA GLU A 76 2.97 4.00 1.11
C GLU A 76 1.98 2.83 1.29
N GLU A 77 0.71 3.12 1.53
CA GLU A 77 -0.36 2.10 1.57
C GLU A 77 -0.66 1.56 0.18
N ARG A 78 -0.80 2.44 -0.81
CA ARG A 78 -0.97 2.03 -2.21
C ARG A 78 0.21 1.20 -2.70
N LEU A 79 1.44 1.61 -2.38
CA LEU A 79 2.64 0.86 -2.73
C LEU A 79 2.70 -0.50 -2.02
N LEU A 80 2.28 -0.58 -0.76
CA LEU A 80 2.16 -1.84 -0.04
C LEU A 80 1.18 -2.79 -0.74
N ALA A 81 0.01 -2.29 -1.14
CA ALA A 81 -0.99 -3.05 -1.89
C ALA A 81 -0.42 -3.64 -3.17
N VAL A 82 0.31 -2.83 -3.96
CA VAL A 82 0.99 -3.30 -5.19
C VAL A 82 1.98 -4.42 -4.90
N PHE A 83 2.75 -4.35 -3.81
CA PHE A 83 3.66 -5.44 -3.45
C PHE A 83 2.93 -6.73 -3.08
N ILE A 84 1.80 -6.62 -2.38
CA ILE A 84 0.98 -7.78 -2.00
C ILE A 84 0.32 -8.38 -3.25
N LEU A 85 -0.38 -7.58 -4.05
CA LEU A 85 -1.08 -8.01 -5.25
C LEU A 85 -0.13 -8.61 -6.28
N ALA A 86 1.08 -8.05 -6.46
CA ALA A 86 2.08 -8.62 -7.35
C ALA A 86 2.59 -10.00 -6.86
N ASP A 87 2.66 -10.24 -5.55
CA ASP A 87 3.03 -11.54 -5.00
C ASP A 87 1.90 -12.57 -5.14
N ILE A 88 0.65 -12.15 -4.94
CA ILE A 88 -0.54 -12.99 -5.15
C ILE A 88 -0.64 -13.34 -6.64
N PHE A 89 -0.61 -12.35 -7.53
CA PHE A 89 -0.71 -12.53 -8.98
C PHE A 89 0.25 -13.59 -9.52
N LYS A 90 1.51 -13.57 -9.06
CA LYS A 90 2.54 -14.53 -9.48
C LYS A 90 2.26 -15.98 -9.06
N LYS A 91 1.41 -16.19 -8.06
CA LYS A 91 1.13 -17.49 -7.45
C LYS A 91 -0.28 -18.00 -7.74
N SER A 92 -1.13 -17.18 -8.34
CA SER A 92 -2.53 -17.51 -8.58
C SER A 92 -2.81 -17.99 -10.00
N ASP A 93 -4.00 -18.53 -10.19
CA ASP A 93 -4.54 -18.95 -11.48
C ASP A 93 -5.04 -17.77 -12.33
N GLY A 94 -5.45 -18.07 -13.56
CA GLY A 94 -5.93 -17.05 -14.51
C GLY A 94 -7.12 -16.23 -14.01
N GLU A 95 -8.07 -16.87 -13.30
CA GLU A 95 -9.25 -16.17 -12.77
C GLU A 95 -8.85 -15.14 -11.70
N THR A 96 -7.97 -15.52 -10.76
CA THR A 96 -7.50 -14.59 -9.74
C THR A 96 -6.61 -13.50 -10.35
N GLN A 97 -5.79 -13.85 -11.34
CA GLN A 97 -4.96 -12.87 -12.06
C GLN A 97 -5.83 -11.83 -12.77
N GLU A 98 -6.93 -12.24 -13.41
CA GLU A 98 -7.89 -11.33 -14.04
C GLU A 98 -8.57 -10.42 -13.01
N LYS A 99 -8.97 -10.96 -11.85
CA LYS A 99 -9.51 -10.15 -10.74
C LYS A 99 -8.51 -9.08 -10.31
N ILE A 100 -7.24 -9.45 -10.10
CA ILE A 100 -6.19 -8.49 -9.71
C ILE A 100 -5.93 -7.45 -10.80
N PHE A 101 -5.93 -7.86 -12.08
CA PHE A 101 -5.75 -6.93 -13.20
C PHE A 101 -6.88 -5.90 -13.26
N ASN A 102 -8.11 -6.30 -12.98
CA ASN A 102 -9.27 -5.40 -12.99
C ASN A 102 -9.33 -4.45 -11.77
N LEU A 103 -8.45 -4.59 -10.78
CA LEU A 103 -8.32 -3.64 -9.67
C LEU A 103 -7.55 -2.37 -10.06
N TYR A 104 -6.85 -2.34 -11.21
CA TYR A 104 -6.03 -1.20 -11.65
C TYR A 104 -5.92 -1.04 -13.17
#